data_AF-A0A7C7QBX1-F1
#
_entry.id   AF-A0A7C7QBX1-F1
#
_cell.length_a   1.000
_cell.length_b   1.000
_cell.length_c   1.000
_cell.angle_alpha   90.00
_cell.angle_beta   90.00
_cell.angle_gamma   90.00
#
_symmetry.space_group_name_H-M   'P 1'
#
loop_
_entity.id
_entity.type
_entity.pdbx_description
1 polymer ?
#
loop_
_entity_poly.entity_id
_entity_poly.type
_entity_poly.pdbx_seq_one_letter_code
_entity_poly.pdbx_strand_id
1 'polypeptide(L)'
;MGTILQFVQQRKTSVALIGGAVLGLLLGLAIGWWWWPVEWTNSTPGNLRSDFQSDYILWVVEHYATTGDLEWARSKLGVEYWKEGQLAETLERLAQERGGQEAVRLRALAQALEAPPEAAPAASAVSFWARLRPVVMVCGVAILAVALVGGVLLFVSRLRRRRAAPVVEPSVGVAVVGPPPPERVTWGVAGPPLAQFVTTYRLGDDHYDPSFSIELESGEFMGECGVGISETIGVGAPNKVTAFEVWLFDKNDIRTVTKVLMSDYAFHDEALRTKLAPKGEPVLAEVGKDIILETKTLRVRAHVVETEYGMGNLPPHSFFERLTIDLAAWVKPGQEGTQPTAEVGAPVAPPTL
;
A
#
# COMPACT_ATOMS: atom_id res chain seq x y z
N MET A 1 -15.14 -19.35 32.23
CA MET A 1 -16.48 -18.93 31.76
C MET A 1 -16.76 -17.44 32.02
N GLY A 2 -16.49 -16.89 33.21
CA GLY A 2 -16.82 -15.50 33.57
C GLY A 2 -16.11 -14.40 32.77
N THR A 3 -14.86 -14.63 32.34
CA THR A 3 -14.05 -13.65 31.60
C THR A 3 -14.54 -13.41 30.16
N ILE A 4 -15.09 -14.44 29.52
CA ILE A 4 -15.67 -14.34 28.16
C ILE A 4 -16.99 -13.56 28.21
N LEU A 5 -17.80 -13.77 29.25
CA LEU A 5 -19.06 -13.05 29.45
C LEU A 5 -18.87 -11.56 29.75
N GLN A 6 -17.82 -11.16 30.48
CA GLN A 6 -17.48 -9.75 30.70
C GLN A 6 -16.97 -9.06 29.42
N PHE A 7 -16.15 -9.75 28.62
CA PHE A 7 -15.67 -9.23 27.33
C PHE A 7 -16.83 -9.02 26.33
N VAL A 8 -17.80 -9.94 26.31
CA VAL A 8 -19.00 -9.86 25.47
C VAL A 8 -19.92 -8.72 25.92
N GLN A 9 -20.01 -8.40 27.21
CA GLN A 9 -20.85 -7.30 27.69
C GLN A 9 -20.29 -5.90 27.43
N GLN A 10 -18.96 -5.71 27.49
CA GLN A 10 -18.33 -4.40 27.29
C GLN A 10 -18.11 -4.07 25.80
N ARG A 11 -17.95 -5.09 24.94
CA ARG A 11 -17.71 -4.97 23.49
C ARG A 11 -18.83 -5.60 22.64
N LYS A 12 -20.09 -5.51 23.08
CA LYS A 12 -21.27 -6.12 22.40
C LYS A 12 -21.32 -5.83 20.91
N THR A 13 -20.97 -4.61 20.50
CA THR A 13 -20.96 -4.21 19.09
C THR A 13 -19.83 -4.85 18.31
N SER A 14 -18.60 -4.87 18.83
CA SER A 14 -17.45 -5.49 18.15
C SER A 14 -17.59 -7.01 18.05
N VAL A 15 -18.10 -7.68 19.09
CA VAL A 15 -18.34 -9.13 19.05
C VAL A 15 -19.46 -9.48 18.07
N ALA A 16 -20.54 -8.69 18.03
CA ALA A 16 -21.60 -8.89 17.04
C ALA A 16 -21.12 -8.63 15.61
N LEU A 17 -20.24 -7.65 15.40
CA LEU A 17 -19.71 -7.27 14.10
C LEU A 17 -18.71 -8.32 13.58
N ILE A 18 -17.80 -8.79 14.44
CA ILE A 18 -16.86 -9.88 14.12
C ILE A 18 -17.62 -11.19 13.90
N GLY A 19 -18.58 -11.52 14.77
CA GLY A 19 -19.41 -12.72 14.63
C GLY A 19 -20.24 -12.72 13.34
N GLY A 20 -20.84 -11.57 12.99
CA GLY A 20 -21.57 -11.40 11.74
C GLY A 20 -20.68 -11.52 10.50
N ALA A 21 -19.48 -10.94 10.54
CA ALA A 21 -18.51 -11.03 9.45
C ALA A 21 -18.06 -12.49 9.22
N VAL A 22 -17.72 -13.20 10.28
CA VAL A 22 -17.32 -14.62 10.21
C VAL A 22 -18.46 -15.48 9.68
N LEU A 23 -19.68 -15.27 10.17
CA LEU A 23 -20.85 -16.02 9.71
C LEU A 23 -21.16 -15.75 8.23
N GLY A 24 -21.05 -14.51 7.79
CA GLY A 24 -21.22 -14.14 6.38
C GLY A 24 -20.17 -14.78 5.47
N LEU A 25 -18.92 -14.85 5.92
CA LEU A 25 -17.83 -15.48 5.17
C LEU A 25 -18.03 -16.99 5.03
N LEU A 26 -18.47 -17.65 6.12
CA LEU A 26 -18.82 -19.07 6.11
C LEU A 26 -20.01 -19.37 5.19
N LEU A 27 -21.05 -18.53 5.22
CA LEU A 27 -22.19 -18.65 4.31
C LEU A 27 -21.79 -18.42 2.85
N GLY A 28 -20.98 -17.40 2.57
CA GLY A 28 -20.48 -17.13 1.23
C GLY A 28 -19.66 -18.29 0.67
N LEU A 29 -18.80 -18.89 1.49
CA LEU A 29 -18.02 -20.08 1.11
C LEU A 29 -18.93 -21.28 0.84
N ALA A 30 -19.93 -21.51 1.70
CA ALA A 30 -20.87 -22.61 1.53
C ALA A 30 -21.69 -22.46 0.22
N ILE A 31 -22.15 -21.25 -0.10
CA ILE A 31 -22.88 -20.98 -1.34
C ILE A 31 -21.95 -21.15 -2.56
N GLY A 32 -20.74 -20.59 -2.51
CA GLY A 32 -19.76 -20.71 -3.59
C GLY A 32 -19.34 -22.15 -3.87
N TRP A 33 -19.31 -23.02 -2.85
CA TRP A 33 -18.93 -24.42 -3.02
C TRP A 33 -20.10 -25.33 -3.40
N TRP A 34 -21.31 -25.10 -2.86
CA TRP A 34 -22.45 -26.00 -3.05
C TRP A 34 -23.36 -25.61 -4.22
N TRP A 35 -23.57 -24.32 -4.44
CA TRP A 35 -24.51 -23.82 -5.45
C TRP A 35 -23.85 -23.46 -6.77
N TRP A 36 -22.55 -23.16 -6.77
CA TRP A 36 -21.82 -22.74 -7.96
C TRP A 36 -20.51 -23.50 -8.11
N PRO A 37 -20.56 -24.81 -8.45
CA PRO A 37 -19.34 -25.59 -8.63
C PRO A 37 -18.46 -24.98 -9.72
N VAL A 38 -17.15 -25.03 -9.50
CA VAL A 38 -16.16 -24.53 -10.46
C VAL A 38 -16.15 -25.44 -11.68
N GLU A 39 -16.57 -24.90 -12.83
CA GLU A 39 -16.50 -25.58 -14.12
C GLU A 39 -15.19 -25.18 -14.83
N TRP A 40 -14.31 -26.16 -15.06
CA TRP A 40 -13.10 -25.98 -15.84
C TRP A 40 -13.42 -26.09 -17.32
N THR A 41 -13.28 -24.99 -18.07
CA THR A 41 -13.46 -24.96 -19.52
C THR A 41 -12.10 -24.83 -20.21
N ASN A 42 -11.94 -25.46 -21.38
CA ASN A 42 -10.69 -25.45 -22.19
C ASN A 42 -9.49 -26.11 -21.50
N SER A 43 -9.72 -27.25 -20.85
CA SER A 43 -8.64 -28.07 -20.32
C SER A 43 -7.81 -28.73 -21.43
N THR A 44 -6.55 -29.00 -21.15
CA THR A 44 -5.62 -29.61 -22.11
C THR A 44 -5.83 -31.11 -22.26
N PRO A 45 -5.29 -31.71 -23.35
CA PRO A 45 -5.37 -33.15 -23.56
C PRO A 45 -4.80 -34.01 -22.41
N GLY A 46 -3.97 -33.42 -21.55
CA GLY A 46 -3.44 -34.03 -20.33
C GLY A 46 -4.50 -34.47 -19.33
N ASN A 47 -5.69 -33.85 -19.33
CA ASN A 47 -6.77 -34.14 -18.38
C ASN A 47 -7.89 -35.02 -18.97
N LEU A 48 -7.76 -35.48 -20.22
CA LEU A 48 -8.70 -36.45 -20.77
C LEU A 48 -8.54 -37.81 -20.09
N ARG A 49 -9.62 -38.59 -20.08
CA ARG A 49 -9.58 -40.01 -19.73
C ARG A 49 -8.56 -40.72 -20.65
N SER A 50 -7.85 -41.71 -20.11
CA SER A 50 -6.68 -42.32 -20.77
C SER A 50 -6.95 -42.87 -22.17
N ASP A 51 -8.13 -43.42 -22.42
CA ASP A 51 -8.58 -43.88 -23.74
C ASP A 51 -8.73 -42.72 -24.73
N PHE A 52 -9.50 -41.69 -24.37
CA PHE A 52 -9.68 -40.51 -25.22
C PHE A 52 -8.38 -39.71 -25.41
N GLN A 53 -7.53 -39.66 -24.39
CA GLN A 53 -6.21 -39.05 -24.49
C GLN A 53 -5.35 -39.76 -25.55
N SER A 54 -5.35 -41.09 -25.53
CA SER A 54 -4.61 -41.90 -26.49
C SER A 54 -5.11 -41.68 -27.92
N ASP A 55 -6.43 -41.74 -28.13
CA ASP A 55 -7.03 -41.55 -29.45
C ASP A 55 -6.83 -40.12 -29.97
N TYR A 56 -6.91 -39.12 -29.10
CA TYR A 56 -6.67 -37.73 -29.46
C TYR A 56 -5.21 -37.49 -29.88
N ILE A 57 -4.25 -38.02 -29.11
CA ILE A 57 -2.82 -37.91 -29.43
C ILE A 57 -2.52 -38.61 -30.75
N LEU A 58 -3.05 -39.81 -30.96
CA LEU A 58 -2.87 -40.53 -32.23
C LEU A 58 -3.45 -39.78 -33.42
N TRP A 59 -4.62 -39.14 -33.27
CA TRP A 59 -5.18 -38.30 -34.31
C TRP A 59 -4.29 -37.10 -34.65
N VAL A 60 -3.71 -36.44 -33.65
CA VAL A 60 -2.76 -35.33 -33.87
C VAL A 60 -1.48 -35.82 -34.56
N VAL A 61 -0.96 -36.97 -34.14
CA VAL A 61 0.24 -37.59 -34.72
C VAL A 61 0.01 -37.98 -36.17
N GLU A 62 -1.17 -38.51 -36.50
CA GLU A 62 -1.51 -38.87 -37.88
C GLU A 62 -1.58 -37.64 -38.78
N HIS A 63 -2.21 -36.58 -38.28
CA HIS A 63 -2.27 -35.32 -39.01
C HIS A 63 -0.86 -34.76 -39.24
N TYR A 64 -0.02 -34.73 -38.21
CA TYR A 64 1.39 -34.31 -38.33
C TYR A 64 2.18 -35.17 -39.31
N ALA A 65 2.01 -36.50 -39.28
CA ALA A 65 2.68 -37.40 -40.21
C ALA A 65 2.28 -37.15 -41.67
N THR A 66 1.09 -36.61 -41.90
CA THR A 66 0.57 -36.31 -43.25
C THR A 66 0.94 -34.91 -43.72
N THR A 67 0.83 -33.90 -42.84
CA THR A 67 0.97 -32.48 -43.21
C THR A 67 2.35 -31.92 -42.89
N GLY A 68 3.08 -32.52 -41.95
CA GLY A 68 4.34 -31.98 -41.41
C GLY A 68 4.16 -30.72 -40.57
N ASP A 69 2.93 -30.32 -40.24
CA ASP A 69 2.64 -29.06 -39.53
C ASP A 69 2.86 -29.20 -38.02
N LEU A 70 4.08 -28.86 -37.58
CA LEU A 70 4.50 -28.94 -36.19
C LEU A 70 3.79 -27.91 -35.30
N GLU A 71 3.55 -26.69 -35.81
CA GLU A 71 2.88 -25.61 -35.07
C GLU A 71 1.42 -25.96 -34.77
N TRP A 72 0.73 -26.54 -35.75
CA TRP A 72 -0.62 -27.06 -35.53
C TRP A 72 -0.62 -28.15 -34.46
N ALA A 73 0.29 -29.13 -34.54
CA ALA A 73 0.39 -30.21 -33.55
C ALA A 73 0.70 -29.68 -32.15
N ARG A 74 1.63 -28.71 -32.04
CA ARG A 74 2.00 -28.04 -30.79
C ARG A 74 0.80 -27.33 -30.16
N SER A 75 0.03 -26.59 -30.97
CA SER A 75 -1.17 -25.88 -30.50
C SER A 75 -2.28 -26.84 -30.03
N LYS A 76 -2.50 -27.95 -30.75
CA LYS A 76 -3.55 -28.93 -30.44
C LYS A 76 -3.21 -29.79 -29.23
N LEU A 77 -1.95 -30.19 -29.09
CA LEU A 77 -1.49 -30.88 -27.88
C LEU A 77 -1.43 -29.92 -26.68
N GLY A 78 -1.36 -28.61 -26.92
CA GLY A 78 -1.26 -27.61 -25.86
C GLY A 78 0.01 -27.79 -25.04
N VAL A 79 1.16 -27.98 -25.72
CA VAL A 79 2.46 -28.37 -25.13
C VAL A 79 2.84 -27.48 -23.94
N GLU A 80 2.51 -26.19 -24.00
CA GLU A 80 2.79 -25.20 -22.94
C GLU A 80 2.07 -25.44 -21.60
N TYR A 81 1.02 -26.26 -21.60
CA TYR A 81 0.20 -26.54 -20.41
C TYR A 81 0.46 -27.93 -19.83
N TRP A 82 1.35 -28.73 -20.43
CA TRP A 82 1.80 -29.98 -19.84
C TRP A 82 2.85 -29.70 -18.78
N LYS A 83 2.92 -30.55 -17.76
CA LYS A 83 4.07 -30.52 -16.85
C LYS A 83 5.33 -30.88 -17.63
N GLU A 84 6.46 -30.31 -17.22
CA GLU A 84 7.76 -30.57 -17.84
C GLU A 84 8.01 -32.09 -17.96
N GLY A 85 8.34 -32.56 -19.16
CA GLY A 85 8.57 -33.99 -19.47
C GLY A 85 7.30 -34.86 -19.62
N GLN A 86 6.14 -34.47 -19.07
CA GLN A 86 4.94 -35.32 -19.03
C GLN A 86 4.41 -35.71 -20.41
N LEU A 87 4.44 -34.78 -21.37
CA LEU A 87 4.00 -35.05 -22.74
C LEU A 87 4.93 -36.03 -23.45
N ALA A 88 6.25 -35.85 -23.30
CA ALA A 88 7.25 -36.73 -23.88
C ALA A 88 7.13 -38.17 -23.33
N GLU A 89 6.96 -38.31 -22.01
CA GLU A 89 6.70 -39.60 -21.37
C GLU A 89 5.41 -40.25 -21.89
N THR A 90 4.36 -39.45 -22.08
CA THR A 90 3.07 -39.94 -22.59
C THR A 90 3.19 -40.43 -24.04
N LEU A 91 3.93 -39.70 -24.89
CA LEU A 91 4.20 -40.09 -26.28
C LEU A 91 5.06 -41.36 -26.35
N GLU A 92 6.10 -41.48 -25.52
CA GLU A 92 6.95 -42.68 -25.49
C GLU A 92 6.20 -43.90 -24.96
N ARG A 93 5.36 -43.74 -23.93
CA ARG A 93 4.48 -44.81 -23.45
C ARG A 93 3.55 -45.30 -24.56
N LEU A 94 2.89 -44.39 -25.27
CA LEU A 94 2.01 -44.75 -26.39
C LEU A 94 2.78 -45.42 -27.54
N ALA A 95 4.02 -45.00 -27.79
CA ALA A 95 4.86 -45.61 -28.81
C ALA A 95 5.23 -47.06 -28.44
N GLN A 96 5.49 -47.33 -27.17
CA GLN A 96 5.76 -48.68 -26.67
C GLN A 96 4.51 -49.57 -26.73
N GLU A 97 3.33 -49.02 -26.44
CA GLU A 97 2.06 -49.75 -26.48
C GLU A 97 1.60 -50.12 -27.89
N ARG A 98 1.72 -49.20 -28.86
CA ARG A 98 1.22 -49.39 -30.23
C ARG A 98 2.19 -50.12 -31.16
N GLY A 99 3.50 -49.91 -30.97
CA GLY A 99 4.53 -50.51 -31.83
C GLY A 99 4.44 -50.09 -33.31
N GLY A 100 5.22 -50.77 -34.16
CA GLY A 100 5.12 -50.64 -35.62
C GLY A 100 5.33 -49.22 -36.16
N GLN A 101 4.54 -48.86 -37.18
CA GLN A 101 4.60 -47.56 -37.85
C GLN A 101 4.08 -46.42 -36.94
N GLU A 102 3.09 -46.70 -36.10
CA GLU A 102 2.53 -45.72 -35.15
C GLU A 102 3.59 -45.29 -34.12
N ALA A 103 4.38 -46.23 -33.60
CA ALA A 103 5.48 -45.93 -32.69
C ALA A 103 6.55 -45.04 -33.32
N VAL A 104 6.83 -45.22 -34.62
CA VAL A 104 7.78 -44.38 -35.35
C VAL A 104 7.24 -42.95 -35.48
N ARG A 105 5.95 -42.79 -35.83
CA ARG A 105 5.30 -41.47 -35.94
C ARG A 105 5.25 -40.74 -34.60
N LEU A 106 4.92 -41.45 -33.52
CA LEU A 106 4.88 -40.91 -32.16
C LEU A 106 6.25 -40.38 -31.72
N ARG A 107 7.31 -41.16 -31.94
CA ARG A 107 8.69 -40.74 -31.62
C ARG A 107 9.18 -39.59 -32.49
N ALA A 108 8.81 -39.58 -33.78
CA ALA A 108 9.13 -38.48 -34.68
C ALA A 108 8.51 -37.16 -34.19
N LEU A 109 7.24 -37.17 -33.76
CA LEU A 109 6.60 -35.99 -33.18
C LEU A 109 7.25 -35.59 -31.85
N ALA A 110 7.56 -36.55 -30.97
CA ALA A 110 8.23 -36.26 -29.70
C ALA A 110 9.57 -35.53 -29.90
N GLN A 111 10.40 -36.01 -30.82
CA GLN A 111 11.68 -35.38 -31.18
C GLN A 111 11.49 -33.99 -31.79
N ALA A 112 10.49 -33.82 -32.67
CA ALA A 112 10.21 -32.53 -33.28
C ALA A 112 9.73 -31.48 -32.25
N LEU A 113 9.04 -31.90 -31.19
CA LEU A 113 8.58 -31.01 -30.12
C LEU A 113 9.69 -30.61 -29.14
N GLU A 114 10.74 -31.42 -28.99
CA GLU A 114 11.93 -31.12 -28.17
C GLU A 114 12.90 -30.16 -28.88
N ALA A 115 12.86 -30.10 -30.22
CA ALA A 115 13.68 -29.17 -30.97
C ALA A 115 13.27 -27.70 -30.70
N PRO A 116 14.22 -26.78 -30.46
CA PRO A 116 13.93 -25.36 -30.34
C PRO A 116 13.22 -24.86 -31.61
N PRO A 117 12.10 -24.11 -31.51
CA PRO A 117 11.39 -23.65 -32.68
C PRO A 117 12.29 -22.74 -33.52
N GLU A 118 12.47 -23.08 -34.79
CA GLU A 118 13.07 -22.17 -35.77
C GLU A 118 12.14 -20.97 -35.92
N ALA A 119 12.70 -19.77 -35.75
CA ALA A 119 11.96 -18.54 -35.53
C ALA A 119 11.06 -18.16 -36.73
N ALA A 120 9.75 -18.28 -36.55
CA ALA A 120 8.72 -17.65 -37.38
C ALA A 120 8.24 -16.34 -36.70
N PRO A 121 7.75 -15.34 -37.47
CA PRO A 121 7.65 -13.97 -37.02
C PRO A 121 6.59 -13.78 -35.94
N ALA A 122 6.90 -12.91 -34.99
CA ALA A 122 6.10 -12.59 -33.81
C ALA A 122 4.63 -12.33 -34.16
N ALA A 123 3.76 -13.29 -33.79
CA ALA A 123 2.34 -13.03 -33.65
C ALA A 123 2.14 -11.99 -32.56
N SER A 124 1.33 -10.98 -32.89
CA SER A 124 1.02 -9.83 -32.05
C SER A 124 0.60 -10.25 -30.65
N ALA A 125 1.38 -9.82 -29.65
CA ALA A 125 1.05 -9.98 -28.25
C ALA A 125 -0.31 -9.33 -27.96
N VAL A 126 -1.34 -10.15 -27.74
CA VAL A 126 -2.61 -9.68 -27.21
C VAL A 126 -2.31 -9.03 -25.86
N SER A 127 -2.57 -7.73 -25.77
CA SER A 127 -2.10 -6.93 -24.64
C SER A 127 -2.63 -7.50 -23.32
N PHE A 128 -1.73 -7.61 -22.35
CA PHE A 128 -2.01 -8.01 -20.96
C PHE A 128 -3.24 -7.27 -20.38
N TRP A 129 -3.44 -6.01 -20.79
CA TRP A 129 -4.60 -5.18 -20.44
C TRP A 129 -5.95 -5.70 -20.93
N ALA A 130 -6.01 -6.48 -22.02
CA ALA A 130 -7.25 -7.09 -22.50
C ALA A 130 -7.70 -8.27 -21.63
N ARG A 131 -6.77 -9.01 -21.00
CA ARG A 131 -7.08 -10.12 -20.08
C ARG A 131 -7.47 -9.66 -18.67
N LEU A 132 -7.09 -8.45 -18.26
CA LEU A 132 -7.42 -7.89 -16.94
C LEU A 132 -8.79 -7.19 -16.86
N ARG A 133 -9.41 -6.80 -17.97
CA ARG A 133 -10.73 -6.15 -17.99
C ARG A 133 -11.83 -6.89 -17.21
N PRO A 134 -12.01 -8.22 -17.31
CA PRO A 134 -13.05 -8.91 -16.55
C PRO A 134 -12.75 -8.94 -15.04
N VAL A 135 -11.48 -9.03 -14.62
CA VAL A 135 -11.08 -9.08 -13.20
C VAL A 135 -11.20 -7.70 -12.54
N VAL A 136 -10.78 -6.63 -13.24
CA VAL A 136 -10.91 -5.25 -12.74
C VAL A 136 -12.37 -4.84 -12.61
N MET A 137 -13.27 -5.32 -13.49
CA MET A 137 -14.70 -5.00 -13.42
C MET A 137 -15.39 -5.70 -12.24
N VAL A 138 -15.08 -6.97 -11.96
CA VAL A 138 -15.67 -7.71 -10.83
C VAL A 138 -15.15 -7.20 -9.49
N CYS A 139 -13.84 -6.98 -9.36
CA CYS A 139 -13.27 -6.40 -8.14
C CYS A 139 -13.71 -4.95 -7.93
N GLY A 140 -13.82 -4.16 -9.01
CA GLY A 140 -14.30 -2.78 -8.97
C GLY A 140 -15.74 -2.67 -8.48
N VAL A 141 -16.65 -3.53 -8.96
CA VAL A 141 -18.06 -3.52 -8.50
C VAL A 141 -18.17 -3.94 -7.04
N ALA A 142 -17.37 -4.91 -6.58
CA ALA A 142 -17.35 -5.33 -5.18
C ALA A 142 -16.82 -4.21 -4.26
N ILE A 143 -15.74 -3.52 -4.64
CA ILE A 143 -15.19 -2.39 -3.89
C ILE A 143 -16.19 -1.22 -3.87
N LEU A 144 -16.85 -0.94 -5.00
CA LEU A 144 -17.83 0.13 -5.09
C LEU A 144 -19.07 -0.18 -4.24
N ALA A 145 -19.53 -1.43 -4.18
CA ALA A 145 -20.59 -1.86 -3.28
C ALA A 145 -20.20 -1.72 -1.80
N VAL A 146 -18.98 -2.10 -1.42
CA VAL A 146 -18.46 -1.91 -0.05
C VAL A 146 -18.31 -0.43 0.29
N ALA A 147 -17.86 0.41 -0.64
CA ALA A 147 -17.76 1.85 -0.47
C ALA A 147 -19.14 2.51 -0.35
N LEU A 148 -20.15 2.03 -1.09
CA LEU A 148 -21.53 2.52 -1.00
C LEU A 148 -22.16 2.14 0.34
N VAL A 149 -21.98 0.89 0.80
CA VAL A 149 -22.46 0.45 2.11
C VAL A 149 -21.74 1.19 3.25
N GLY A 150 -20.41 1.34 3.16
CA GLY A 150 -19.61 2.11 4.12
C GLY A 150 -19.99 3.59 4.15
N GLY A 151 -20.21 4.21 2.97
CA GLY A 151 -20.65 5.59 2.82
C GLY A 151 -22.04 5.84 3.40
N VAL A 152 -22.99 4.93 3.16
CA VAL A 152 -24.35 4.99 3.74
C VAL A 152 -24.29 4.83 5.26
N LEU A 153 -23.48 3.90 5.79
CA LEU A 153 -23.29 3.74 7.24
C LEU A 153 -22.67 4.98 7.89
N LEU A 154 -21.66 5.58 7.26
CA LEU A 154 -21.05 6.83 7.71
C LEU A 154 -22.04 8.00 7.66
N PHE A 155 -22.83 8.12 6.59
CA PHE A 155 -23.85 9.16 6.44
C PHE A 155 -24.95 9.04 7.50
N VAL A 156 -25.46 7.83 7.75
CA VAL A 156 -26.45 7.56 8.81
C VAL A 156 -25.84 7.83 10.20
N SER A 157 -24.59 7.48 10.43
CA SER A 157 -23.89 7.78 11.70
C SER A 157 -23.72 9.29 11.93
N ARG A 158 -23.43 10.06 10.87
CA ARG A 158 -23.33 11.53 10.94
C ARG A 158 -24.69 12.19 11.15
N LEU A 159 -25.76 11.70 10.52
CA LEU A 159 -27.12 12.19 10.79
C LEU A 159 -27.59 11.87 12.22
N ARG A 160 -27.21 10.70 12.76
CA ARG A 160 -27.49 10.35 14.16
C ARG A 160 -26.69 11.21 15.16
N ARG A 161 -25.45 11.57 14.86
CA ARG A 161 -24.68 12.55 15.67
C ARG A 161 -25.27 13.96 15.60
N ARG A 162 -25.81 14.38 14.44
CA ARG A 162 -26.52 15.69 14.31
C ARG A 162 -27.84 15.75 15.08
N ARG A 163 -28.53 14.61 15.28
CA ARG A 163 -29.73 14.53 16.15
C ARG A 163 -29.40 14.42 17.65
N ALA A 164 -28.15 14.21 18.01
CA ALA A 164 -27.67 14.14 19.40
C ALA A 164 -26.86 15.39 19.79
N ALA A 165 -27.27 16.57 19.30
CA ALA A 165 -26.77 17.83 19.86
C ALA A 165 -27.58 18.13 21.14
N PRO A 166 -26.93 18.33 22.30
CA PRO A 166 -27.64 18.78 23.49
C PRO A 166 -28.11 20.22 23.25
N VAL A 167 -29.39 20.47 23.55
CA VAL A 167 -29.95 21.82 23.62
C VAL A 167 -29.28 22.51 24.80
N VAL A 168 -28.40 23.47 24.51
CA VAL A 168 -27.85 24.39 25.52
C VAL A 168 -28.74 25.63 25.53
N GLU A 169 -29.48 25.82 26.61
CA GLU A 169 -30.19 27.08 26.87
C GLU A 169 -29.18 28.20 27.17
N PRO A 170 -29.44 29.44 26.70
CA PRO A 170 -28.51 30.55 26.91
C PRO A 170 -28.68 31.10 28.33
N SER A 171 -27.77 30.77 29.23
CA SER A 171 -27.60 31.50 30.50
C SER A 171 -26.76 32.75 30.26
N VAL A 172 -27.36 33.91 30.53
CA VAL A 172 -26.68 35.20 30.65
C VAL A 172 -25.63 35.10 31.76
N GLY A 173 -24.36 35.36 31.45
CA GLY A 173 -23.30 35.39 32.47
C GLY A 173 -21.89 35.60 31.94
N VAL A 174 -21.44 36.86 32.02
CA VAL A 174 -20.07 37.32 32.29
C VAL A 174 -18.98 36.97 31.27
N ALA A 175 -18.43 38.02 30.65
CA ALA A 175 -17.23 37.98 29.85
C ALA A 175 -16.04 37.48 30.68
N VAL A 176 -15.65 36.22 30.45
CA VAL A 176 -14.32 35.72 30.80
C VAL A 176 -13.41 36.09 29.64
N VAL A 177 -12.42 36.93 29.93
CA VAL A 177 -11.32 37.25 29.03
C VAL A 177 -10.61 35.94 28.68
N GLY A 178 -10.80 35.47 27.44
CA GLY A 178 -10.03 34.36 26.90
C GLY A 178 -8.56 34.73 26.76
N PRO A 179 -7.63 33.74 26.81
CA PRO A 179 -6.21 33.99 26.58
C PRO A 179 -6.00 34.63 25.20
N PRO A 180 -4.94 35.46 25.03
CA PRO A 180 -4.71 36.20 23.80
C PRO A 180 -4.57 35.23 22.60
N PRO A 181 -4.96 35.69 21.39
CA PRO A 181 -4.79 34.89 20.18
C PRO A 181 -3.33 34.45 20.04
N PRO A 182 -3.06 33.22 19.54
CA PRO A 182 -1.70 32.77 19.34
C PRO A 182 -0.97 33.81 18.48
N GLU A 183 0.17 34.21 19.00
CA GLU A 183 1.15 35.08 18.37
C GLU A 183 1.28 34.69 16.91
N ARG A 184 1.12 35.65 15.99
CA ARG A 184 1.26 35.40 14.54
C ARG A 184 2.67 34.87 14.30
N VAL A 185 2.77 33.55 14.14
CA VAL A 185 4.00 32.88 13.74
C VAL A 185 4.45 33.50 12.42
N THR A 186 5.59 34.16 12.46
CA THR A 186 6.24 34.76 11.30
C THR A 186 6.65 33.64 10.36
N TRP A 187 5.85 33.42 9.33
CA TRP A 187 6.15 32.51 8.23
C TRP A 187 7.38 33.01 7.49
N GLY A 188 8.57 32.55 7.91
CA GLY A 188 9.81 32.93 7.26
C GLY A 188 9.74 32.69 5.75
N VAL A 189 10.09 33.69 4.94
CA VAL A 189 10.34 33.74 3.48
C VAL A 189 9.37 33.01 2.49
N ALA A 190 8.48 32.11 2.91
CA ALA A 190 7.83 31.13 2.03
C ALA A 190 6.31 31.31 1.83
N GLY A 191 5.71 32.41 2.30
CA GLY A 191 4.26 32.61 2.18
C GLY A 191 3.43 31.62 3.04
N PRO A 192 2.08 31.61 2.90
CA PRO A 192 1.23 30.68 3.64
C PRO A 192 1.53 29.22 3.24
N PRO A 193 1.37 28.25 4.15
CA PRO A 193 1.56 26.83 3.83
C PRO A 193 0.54 26.37 2.78
N LEU A 194 0.99 25.47 1.90
CA LEU A 194 0.14 24.79 0.92
C LEU A 194 -0.90 23.91 1.64
N ALA A 195 -0.47 23.23 2.70
CA ALA A 195 -1.34 22.40 3.52
C ALA A 195 -0.90 22.44 4.99
N GLN A 196 -1.87 22.33 5.89
CA GLN A 196 -1.63 22.30 7.33
C GLN A 196 -2.49 21.21 7.99
N PHE A 197 -1.87 20.39 8.82
CA PHE A 197 -2.48 19.23 9.47
C PHE A 197 -2.10 19.22 10.94
N VAL A 198 -3.07 18.97 11.82
CA VAL A 198 -2.79 18.77 13.25
C VAL A 198 -3.10 17.33 13.60
N THR A 199 -2.16 16.68 14.28
CA THR A 199 -2.33 15.32 14.76
C THR A 199 -1.93 15.18 16.22
N THR A 200 -2.67 14.36 16.95
CA THR A 200 -2.46 14.14 18.38
C THR A 200 -2.42 12.64 18.68
N TYR A 201 -1.29 12.18 19.16
CA TYR A 201 -1.18 10.88 19.82
C TYR A 201 -1.74 10.96 21.24
N ARG A 202 -2.42 9.89 21.68
CA ARG A 202 -2.82 9.69 23.07
C ARG A 202 -2.48 8.27 23.51
N LEU A 203 -2.06 8.11 24.76
CA LEU A 203 -1.78 6.81 25.34
C LEU A 203 -2.98 5.86 25.17
N GLY A 204 -2.73 4.69 24.59
CA GLY A 204 -3.77 3.74 24.18
C GLY A 204 -4.00 3.69 22.67
N ASP A 205 -3.50 4.65 21.91
CA ASP A 205 -3.45 4.57 20.44
C ASP A 205 -2.22 3.80 19.97
N ASP A 206 -2.24 2.48 20.17
CA ASP A 206 -1.11 1.59 19.86
C ASP A 206 -0.79 1.49 18.35
N HIS A 207 -1.64 2.04 17.47
CA HIS A 207 -1.49 2.02 16.01
C HIS A 207 -1.42 3.43 15.42
N TYR A 208 -0.99 4.42 16.21
CA TYR A 208 -0.85 5.80 15.77
C TYR A 208 0.18 5.91 14.63
N ASP A 209 -0.33 6.13 13.41
CA ASP A 209 0.45 6.35 12.19
C ASP A 209 -0.32 7.19 11.15
N PRO A 210 -0.73 8.43 11.49
CA PRO A 210 -1.35 9.35 10.55
C PRO A 210 -0.42 9.76 9.40
N SER A 211 -0.91 9.62 8.16
CA SER A 211 -0.29 10.14 6.95
C SER A 211 -1.22 11.14 6.25
N PHE A 212 -0.63 12.15 5.60
CA PHE A 212 -1.32 13.26 4.96
C PHE A 212 -0.72 13.57 3.60
N SER A 213 -1.56 13.51 2.56
CA SER A 213 -1.17 13.85 1.19
C SER A 213 -0.97 15.36 1.04
N ILE A 214 0.10 15.75 0.35
CA ILE A 214 0.42 17.12 -0.03
C ILE A 214 0.09 17.27 -1.51
N GLU A 215 -0.94 18.05 -1.80
CA GLU A 215 -1.46 18.26 -3.15
C GLU A 215 -1.49 19.76 -3.49
N LEU A 216 -1.28 20.09 -4.76
CA LEU A 216 -1.50 21.44 -5.28
C LEU A 216 -3.01 21.76 -5.34
N GLU A 217 -3.37 23.04 -5.49
CA GLU A 217 -4.76 23.45 -5.75
C GLU A 217 -5.36 22.78 -7.01
N SER A 218 -4.51 22.37 -7.96
CA SER A 218 -4.90 21.60 -9.15
C SER A 218 -5.29 20.15 -8.86
N GLY A 219 -5.07 19.64 -7.64
CA GLY A 219 -5.20 18.23 -7.28
C GLY A 219 -4.00 17.37 -7.69
N GLU A 220 -2.89 17.99 -8.13
CA GLU A 220 -1.66 17.24 -8.40
C GLU A 220 -0.99 16.81 -7.09
N PHE A 221 -0.74 15.51 -6.96
CA PHE A 221 0.02 14.94 -5.86
C PHE A 221 1.50 15.35 -5.93
N MET A 222 1.99 15.98 -4.86
CA MET A 222 3.38 16.39 -4.71
C MET A 222 4.19 15.49 -3.78
N GLY A 223 3.55 14.92 -2.76
CA GLY A 223 4.22 14.10 -1.77
C GLY A 223 3.30 13.78 -0.59
N GLU A 224 3.88 13.23 0.47
CA GLU A 224 3.15 12.84 1.67
C GLU A 224 4.00 13.11 2.91
N CYS A 225 3.38 13.50 4.01
CA CYS A 225 4.04 13.60 5.30
C CYS A 225 3.21 12.93 6.39
N GLY A 226 3.85 12.53 7.47
CA GLY A 226 3.17 11.83 8.55
C GLY A 226 3.96 11.79 9.84
N VAL A 227 3.31 11.23 10.86
CA VAL A 227 3.89 10.98 12.17
C VAL A 227 3.55 9.56 12.59
N GLY A 228 4.55 8.72 12.80
CA GLY A 228 4.38 7.32 13.21
C GLY A 228 5.00 7.02 14.57
N ILE A 229 4.55 5.95 15.22
CA ILE A 229 5.25 5.37 16.38
C ILE A 229 6.56 4.76 15.90
N SER A 230 7.68 5.19 16.49
CA SER A 230 8.99 4.63 16.16
C SER A 230 9.46 3.61 17.19
N GLU A 231 9.24 3.83 18.49
CA GLU A 231 9.69 2.91 19.54
C GLU A 231 8.81 2.97 20.79
N THR A 232 8.74 1.87 21.51
CA THR A 232 8.01 1.75 22.79
C THR A 232 8.98 1.31 23.90
N ILE A 233 8.63 1.61 25.15
CA ILE A 233 9.44 1.27 26.33
C ILE A 233 8.64 0.41 27.33
N GLY A 234 9.32 -0.54 27.95
CA GLY A 234 8.74 -1.43 28.94
C GLY A 234 7.80 -2.47 28.34
N VAL A 235 6.94 -3.04 29.19
CA VAL A 235 5.99 -4.10 28.82
C VAL A 235 4.57 -3.76 29.29
N GLY A 236 3.58 -4.41 28.69
CA GLY A 236 2.16 -4.29 29.03
C GLY A 236 1.38 -3.35 28.09
N ALA A 237 0.05 -3.48 28.12
CA ALA A 237 -0.87 -2.63 27.38
C ALA A 237 -1.44 -1.51 28.27
N PRO A 238 -1.67 -0.29 27.75
CA PRO A 238 -1.33 0.15 26.40
C PRO A 238 0.19 0.30 26.17
N ASN A 239 0.62 0.28 24.91
CA ASN A 239 2.01 0.47 24.55
C ASN A 239 2.47 1.86 24.98
N LYS A 240 3.62 1.92 25.65
CA LYS A 240 4.19 3.17 26.15
C LYS A 240 5.19 3.70 25.14
N VAL A 241 4.73 4.57 24.25
CA VAL A 241 5.54 5.11 23.15
C VAL A 241 6.62 6.05 23.69
N THR A 242 7.88 5.78 23.35
CA THR A 242 9.06 6.56 23.80
C THR A 242 9.66 7.42 22.70
N ALA A 243 9.38 7.11 21.43
CA ALA A 243 9.81 7.89 20.28
C ALA A 243 8.81 7.79 19.12
N PHE A 244 8.69 8.89 18.39
CA PHE A 244 7.92 9.03 17.15
C PHE A 244 8.84 9.31 15.98
N GLU A 245 8.40 9.02 14.77
CA GLU A 245 9.06 9.46 13.55
C GLU A 245 8.17 10.43 12.80
N VAL A 246 8.72 11.60 12.50
CA VAL A 246 8.11 12.54 11.55
C VAL A 246 8.82 12.32 10.23
N TRP A 247 8.07 12.09 9.16
CA TRP A 247 8.62 11.75 7.86
C TRP A 247 8.01 12.59 6.74
N LEU A 248 8.79 12.76 5.67
CA LEU A 248 8.42 13.50 4.47
C LEU A 248 8.87 12.71 3.23
N PHE A 249 7.90 12.36 2.39
CA PHE A 249 8.07 11.80 1.06
C PHE A 249 7.77 12.85 -0.01
N ASP A 250 8.56 12.88 -1.07
CA ASP A 250 8.42 13.77 -2.22
C ASP A 250 8.36 12.93 -3.49
N LYS A 251 7.37 13.18 -4.36
CA LYS A 251 7.22 12.49 -5.66
C LYS A 251 8.47 12.57 -6.54
N ASN A 252 9.28 13.62 -6.41
CA ASN A 252 10.50 13.88 -7.17
C ASN A 252 11.80 13.47 -6.45
N ASP A 253 11.70 12.91 -5.24
CA ASP A 253 12.82 12.38 -4.46
C ASP A 253 12.61 10.90 -4.11
N ILE A 254 13.59 10.05 -4.40
CA ILE A 254 13.51 8.61 -4.11
C ILE A 254 13.74 8.29 -2.63
N ARG A 255 14.09 9.29 -1.81
CA ARG A 255 14.37 9.12 -0.37
C ARG A 255 13.31 9.83 0.46
N THR A 256 12.78 9.11 1.43
CA THR A 256 12.01 9.69 2.53
C THR A 256 12.98 10.34 3.53
N VAL A 257 12.70 11.58 3.91
CA VAL A 257 13.43 12.26 4.99
C VAL A 257 12.69 11.99 6.29
N THR A 258 13.40 11.49 7.30
CA THR A 258 12.81 11.12 8.59
C THR A 258 13.60 11.75 9.73
N LYS A 259 12.88 12.32 10.70
CA LYS A 259 13.41 12.78 11.98
C LYS A 259 12.71 12.02 13.11
N VAL A 260 13.48 11.53 14.05
CA VAL A 260 12.98 10.74 15.18
C VAL A 260 12.80 11.66 16.38
N LEU A 261 11.56 11.95 16.73
CA LEU A 261 11.18 12.73 17.91
C LEU A 261 11.21 11.82 19.14
N MET A 262 12.19 12.03 20.00
CA MET A 262 12.44 11.21 21.18
C MET A 262 11.89 11.89 22.44
N SER A 263 11.44 11.06 23.39
CA SER A 263 11.23 11.50 24.78
C SER A 263 12.55 11.97 25.40
N ASP A 264 12.47 12.76 26.47
CA ASP A 264 13.64 13.25 27.20
C ASP A 264 14.55 12.09 27.65
N TYR A 265 13.96 11.03 28.21
CA TYR A 265 14.69 9.83 28.57
C TYR A 265 15.37 9.17 27.36
N ALA A 266 14.62 8.93 26.27
CA ALA A 266 15.16 8.25 25.10
C ALA A 266 16.26 9.06 24.41
N PHE A 267 16.19 10.39 24.46
CA PHE A 267 17.20 11.28 23.90
C PHE A 267 18.51 11.30 24.72
N HIS A 268 18.47 10.92 25.99
CA HIS A 268 19.66 10.85 26.85
C HIS A 268 20.17 9.41 27.08
N ASP A 269 19.42 8.40 26.64
CA ASP A 269 19.81 6.99 26.71
C ASP A 269 20.59 6.57 25.45
N GLU A 270 21.86 6.19 25.63
CA GLU A 270 22.76 5.83 24.53
C GLU A 270 22.28 4.61 23.74
N ALA A 271 21.67 3.63 24.42
CA ALA A 271 21.18 2.41 23.79
C ALA A 271 19.97 2.69 22.88
N LEU A 272 19.01 3.49 23.35
CA LEU A 272 17.85 3.91 22.56
C LEU A 272 18.25 4.79 21.37
N ARG A 273 19.18 5.74 21.57
CA ARG A 273 19.72 6.54 20.45
C ARG A 273 20.40 5.68 19.40
N THR A 274 21.23 4.72 19.82
CA THR A 274 21.93 3.81 18.91
C THR A 274 20.95 2.94 18.14
N LYS A 275 19.90 2.44 18.82
CA LYS A 275 18.82 1.67 18.20
C LYS A 275 18.02 2.49 17.18
N LEU A 276 17.79 3.76 17.45
CA LEU A 276 16.98 4.65 16.62
C LEU A 276 17.74 5.40 15.53
N ALA A 277 19.08 5.46 15.61
CA ALA A 277 19.93 6.15 14.63
C ALA A 277 19.70 5.73 13.17
N PRO A 278 19.43 4.44 12.83
CA PRO A 278 19.16 4.05 11.45
C PRO A 278 17.81 4.56 10.91
N LYS A 279 16.87 4.98 11.77
CA LYS A 279 15.53 5.40 11.35
C LYS A 279 15.46 6.86 10.92
N GLY A 280 16.33 7.71 11.44
CA GLY A 280 16.35 9.13 11.13
C GLY A 280 17.18 9.93 12.12
N GLU A 281 17.27 11.24 11.89
CA GLU A 281 18.01 12.13 12.76
C GLU A 281 17.27 12.28 14.12
N PRO A 282 17.95 12.06 15.26
CA PRO A 282 17.32 12.16 16.57
C PRO A 282 17.06 13.62 16.97
N VAL A 283 15.86 13.90 17.44
CA VAL A 283 15.42 15.22 17.90
C VAL A 283 14.68 15.07 19.22
N LEU A 284 15.04 15.86 20.22
CA LEU A 284 14.30 15.93 21.47
C LEU A 284 12.94 16.62 21.26
N ALA A 285 11.84 15.97 21.68
CA ALA A 285 10.48 16.48 21.56
C ALA A 285 10.16 17.48 22.69
N GLU A 286 10.39 18.76 22.41
CA GLU A 286 10.09 19.88 23.33
C GLU A 286 8.95 20.72 22.78
N VAL A 287 8.03 21.15 23.66
CA VAL A 287 6.94 22.08 23.30
C VAL A 287 7.50 23.37 22.71
N GLY A 288 6.89 23.84 21.62
CA GLY A 288 7.29 25.05 20.90
C GLY A 288 8.41 24.85 19.90
N LYS A 289 8.99 23.65 19.80
CA LYS A 289 10.10 23.36 18.89
C LYS A 289 9.62 23.14 17.46
N ASP A 290 10.29 23.79 16.52
CA ASP A 290 10.11 23.59 15.08
C ASP A 290 11.11 22.57 14.54
N ILE A 291 10.59 21.58 13.83
CA ILE A 291 11.35 20.49 13.25
C ILE A 291 11.16 20.55 11.74
N ILE A 292 12.24 20.82 11.01
CA ILE A 292 12.19 21.08 9.57
C ILE A 292 12.65 19.84 8.79
N LEU A 293 11.79 19.34 7.90
CA LEU A 293 12.10 18.28 6.95
C LEU A 293 12.10 18.90 5.54
N GLU A 294 13.16 18.65 4.78
CA GLU A 294 13.31 19.19 3.43
C GLU A 294 13.74 18.10 2.45
N THR A 295 13.01 18.05 1.34
CA THR A 295 13.35 17.25 0.17
C THR A 295 13.75 18.20 -0.97
N LYS A 296 13.78 17.69 -2.20
CA LYS A 296 14.05 18.52 -3.39
C LYS A 296 13.00 19.60 -3.59
N THR A 297 11.72 19.21 -3.56
CA THR A 297 10.60 20.10 -3.93
C THR A 297 9.69 20.44 -2.77
N LEU A 298 9.77 19.73 -1.64
CA LEU A 298 8.91 19.98 -0.48
C LEU A 298 9.71 20.39 0.75
N ARG A 299 9.06 21.20 1.58
CA ARG A 299 9.48 21.51 2.95
C ARG A 299 8.31 21.30 3.88
N VAL A 300 8.51 20.56 4.96
CA VAL A 300 7.55 20.41 6.05
C VAL A 300 8.15 20.95 7.34
N ARG A 301 7.36 21.74 8.07
CA ARG A 301 7.62 22.11 9.46
C ARG A 301 6.68 21.30 10.34
N ALA A 302 7.24 20.52 11.23
CA ALA A 302 6.54 19.90 12.35
C ALA A 302 6.77 20.75 13.60
N HIS A 303 5.74 21.44 14.05
CA HIS A 303 5.75 22.23 15.28
C HIS A 303 5.18 21.38 16.42
N VAL A 304 5.94 21.21 17.50
CA VAL A 304 5.47 20.48 18.68
C VAL A 304 4.58 21.39 19.51
N VAL A 305 3.27 21.19 19.43
CA VAL A 305 2.27 22.03 20.11
C VAL A 305 2.14 21.67 21.59
N GLU A 306 2.22 20.37 21.90
CA GLU A 306 1.93 19.85 23.23
C GLU A 306 2.71 18.55 23.46
N THR A 307 3.33 18.42 24.63
CA THR A 307 3.91 17.16 25.11
C THR A 307 3.45 16.93 26.54
N GLU A 308 2.86 15.77 26.80
CA GLU A 308 2.55 15.30 28.15
C GLU A 308 3.23 13.95 28.32
N TYR A 309 4.03 13.81 29.38
CA TYR A 309 4.66 12.54 29.72
C TYR A 309 3.77 11.74 30.66
N GLY A 310 3.67 10.43 30.41
CA GLY A 310 2.90 9.54 31.26
C GLY A 310 3.61 9.25 32.57
N MET A 311 2.82 8.97 33.60
CA MET A 311 3.29 8.60 34.93
C MET A 311 3.19 7.08 35.15
N GLY A 312 4.14 6.49 35.88
CA GLY A 312 4.10 5.07 36.21
C GLY A 312 5.42 4.51 36.73
N ASN A 313 5.58 3.18 36.63
CA ASN A 313 6.77 2.46 37.12
C ASN A 313 7.98 2.49 36.16
N LEU A 314 7.91 3.30 35.10
CA LEU A 314 9.02 3.50 34.18
C LEU A 314 9.82 4.76 34.58
N PRO A 315 11.05 4.93 34.06
CA PRO A 315 11.80 6.14 34.29
C PRO A 315 10.98 7.42 33.98
N PRO A 316 11.16 8.51 34.71
CA PRO A 316 10.49 9.77 34.42
C PRO A 316 10.72 10.23 32.99
N HIS A 317 9.71 10.88 32.39
CA HIS A 317 9.79 11.44 31.03
C HIS A 317 10.21 10.41 29.96
N SER A 318 9.84 9.14 30.15
CA SER A 318 10.25 8.05 29.25
C SER A 318 9.23 7.66 28.21
N PHE A 319 7.97 8.04 28.38
CA PHE A 319 6.93 7.77 27.38
C PHE A 319 5.88 8.86 27.40
N PHE A 320 5.25 9.08 26.25
CA PHE A 320 4.25 10.11 26.09
C PHE A 320 2.88 9.60 26.53
N GLU A 321 2.18 10.42 27.30
CA GLU A 321 0.73 10.32 27.49
C GLU A 321 -0.01 11.01 26.34
N ARG A 322 0.55 12.13 25.88
CA ARG A 322 0.03 12.89 24.75
C ARG A 322 1.16 13.60 23.99
N LEU A 323 1.02 13.65 22.67
CA LEU A 323 1.89 14.44 21.81
C LEU A 323 1.03 15.05 20.70
N THR A 324 1.00 16.38 20.61
CA THR A 324 0.31 17.10 19.52
C THR A 324 1.33 17.77 18.62
N ILE A 325 1.24 17.53 17.32
CA ILE A 325 2.10 18.10 16.29
C ILE A 325 1.26 18.83 15.25
N ASP A 326 1.66 20.05 14.93
CA ASP A 326 1.15 20.83 13.81
C ASP A 326 2.14 20.74 12.63
N LEU A 327 1.72 20.08 11.56
CA LEU A 327 2.47 19.91 10.32
C LEU A 327 2.03 20.97 9.32
N ALA A 328 2.97 21.75 8.82
CA ALA A 328 2.75 22.71 7.75
C ALA A 328 3.69 22.39 6.57
N ALA A 329 3.14 22.33 5.36
CA ALA A 329 3.86 21.95 4.15
C ALA A 329 3.95 23.11 3.14
N TRP A 330 5.09 23.24 2.47
CA TRP A 330 5.34 24.19 1.38
C TRP A 330 6.02 23.50 0.21
N VAL A 331 5.75 24.02 -1.00
CA VAL A 331 6.55 23.72 -2.18
C VAL A 331 7.73 24.69 -2.20
N LYS A 332 8.94 24.16 -2.33
CA LYS A 332 10.15 24.95 -2.48
C LYS A 332 10.10 25.63 -3.85
N PRO A 333 10.36 26.95 -3.96
CA PRO A 333 10.50 27.60 -5.25
C PRO A 333 11.59 26.88 -6.03
N GLY A 334 11.27 26.47 -7.26
CA GLY A 334 12.17 25.67 -8.08
C GLY A 334 13.54 26.33 -8.17
N GLN A 335 14.59 25.58 -7.89
CA GLN A 335 15.90 25.91 -8.44
C GLN A 335 15.90 25.58 -9.94
N GLU A 336 15.06 26.28 -10.70
CA GLU A 336 15.27 26.42 -12.13
C GLU A 336 16.59 27.19 -12.29
N GLY A 337 17.51 26.61 -13.06
CA GLY A 337 18.91 26.96 -13.07
C GLY A 337 19.16 28.47 -13.16
N THR A 338 19.99 28.98 -12.26
CA THR A 338 20.82 30.14 -12.54
C THR A 338 21.72 29.78 -13.72
N GLN A 339 21.21 29.93 -14.95
CA GLN A 339 22.07 30.28 -16.06
C GLN A 339 22.64 31.67 -15.70
N PRO A 340 23.97 31.86 -15.66
CA PRO A 340 24.49 33.20 -15.56
C PRO A 340 24.02 33.93 -16.81
N THR A 341 23.18 34.95 -16.62
CA THR A 341 22.85 35.92 -17.64
C THR A 341 24.19 36.41 -18.20
N ALA A 342 24.54 35.96 -19.39
CA ALA A 342 25.68 36.49 -20.11
C ALA A 342 25.37 37.97 -20.35
N GLU A 343 25.97 38.82 -19.52
CA GLU A 343 26.00 40.25 -19.68
C GLU A 343 26.65 40.51 -21.05
N VAL A 344 25.83 40.83 -22.05
CA VAL A 344 26.30 41.29 -23.34
C VAL A 344 26.91 42.67 -23.12
N GLY A 345 28.19 42.68 -22.74
CA GLY A 345 29.00 43.88 -22.65
C GLY A 345 29.09 44.54 -24.03
N ALA A 346 28.54 45.75 -24.12
CA ALA A 346 28.74 46.64 -25.26
C ALA A 346 30.24 46.95 -25.43
N PRO A 347 30.74 47.10 -26.67
CA PRO A 347 32.16 47.36 -26.90
C PRO A 347 32.50 48.79 -26.48
N VAL A 348 33.33 48.93 -25.44
CA VAL A 348 34.00 50.18 -25.09
C VAL A 348 35.30 50.26 -25.89
N ALA A 349 35.38 51.26 -26.76
CA ALA A 349 36.57 51.60 -27.54
C ALA A 349 37.73 52.04 -26.61
N PRO A 350 39.00 51.77 -26.97
CA PRO A 350 40.14 52.15 -26.15
C PRO A 350 40.43 53.65 -26.28
N PRO A 351 40.79 54.37 -25.20
CA PRO A 351 41.45 55.65 -25.34
C PRO A 351 42.92 55.43 -25.68
N THR A 352 43.32 56.04 -26.78
CA THR A 352 44.69 56.34 -27.18
C THR A 352 45.45 57.17 -26.14
N LEU A 353 46.69 56.74 -25.89
CA LEU A 353 47.88 57.42 -25.34
C LEU A 353 47.81 58.02 -23.93
#